data_AF-A0A535ALH7-F1
#
_entry.id   AF-A0A535ALH7-F1
#
_cell.length_a   1.000
_cell.length_b   1.000
_cell.length_c   1.000
_cell.angle_alpha   90.00
_cell.angle_beta   90.00
_cell.angle_gamma   90.00
#
_symmetry.space_group_name_H-M   'P 1'
#
loop_
_entity.id
_entity.type
_entity.pdbx_description
1 polymer ?
#
loop_
_entity_poly.entity_id
_entity_poly.type
_entity_poly.pdbx_seq_one_letter_code
_entity_poly.pdbx_strand_id
1 'polypeptide(L)'
;MPASQGRTDDVGEHPSRIRRRLVPDEAQVQIILGSLLGDARIEGGAGARRLSISEAAPRERYVWWKYERLAALADESPMTRDGRVSFSTIAHPLFDEVIALPRTRLAGLLTALGRSVRRTDELSHGPVRISDLRQDEQCDLIRE
;
A
#
# COMPACT_ATOMS: atom_id res chain seq x y z
N MET A 1 54.37 -0.86 -24.17
CA MET A 1 53.20 0.06 -24.21
C MET A 1 52.56 -0.11 -25.58
N PRO A 2 51.25 -0.38 -25.65
CA PRO A 2 50.24 0.60 -25.27
C PRO A 2 49.33 0.17 -24.13
N ALA A 3 48.78 1.19 -23.48
CA ALA A 3 47.82 1.13 -22.40
C ALA A 3 46.47 0.60 -22.89
N SER A 4 45.74 -0.09 -22.02
CA SER A 4 44.28 -0.20 -22.11
C SER A 4 43.72 0.39 -20.83
N GLN A 5 43.61 1.71 -20.87
CA GLN A 5 42.83 2.50 -19.92
C GLN A 5 41.36 2.08 -19.99
N GLY A 6 40.80 1.92 -18.78
CA GLY A 6 39.42 2.22 -18.40
C GLY A 6 38.33 2.03 -19.45
N ARG A 7 37.57 0.94 -19.30
CA ARG A 7 36.13 1.02 -19.50
C ARG A 7 35.50 1.03 -18.11
N THR A 8 35.34 2.22 -17.55
CA THR A 8 34.26 2.46 -16.60
C THR A 8 32.98 2.25 -17.41
N ASP A 9 32.40 1.07 -17.33
CA ASP A 9 30.99 0.89 -17.67
C ASP A 9 30.23 1.77 -16.69
N ASP A 10 29.92 2.97 -17.16
CA ASP A 10 28.91 3.85 -16.59
C ASP A 10 27.57 3.13 -16.78
N VAL A 11 27.32 2.14 -15.93
CA VAL A 11 26.04 1.46 -15.83
C VAL A 11 25.10 2.51 -15.23
N GLY A 12 24.48 3.30 -16.10
CA GLY A 12 23.44 4.25 -15.74
C GLY A 12 22.53 3.64 -14.68
N GLU A 13 22.35 4.35 -13.58
CA GLU A 13 21.70 3.83 -12.39
C GLU A 13 20.35 3.19 -12.74
N HIS A 14 20.17 1.91 -12.40
CA HIS A 14 18.96 1.15 -12.77
C HIS A 14 17.70 1.95 -12.36
N PRO A 15 16.69 2.13 -13.23
CA PRO A 15 15.58 3.06 -12.99
C PRO A 15 14.86 2.90 -11.65
N SER A 16 14.75 1.65 -11.16
CA SER A 16 14.19 1.34 -9.84
C SER A 16 15.02 1.89 -8.67
N ARG A 17 16.34 2.00 -8.79
CA ARG A 17 17.23 2.61 -7.79
C ARG A 17 17.05 4.13 -7.73
N ILE A 18 16.84 4.79 -8.87
CA ILE A 18 16.55 6.23 -8.93
C ILE A 18 15.21 6.52 -8.24
N ARG A 19 14.17 5.73 -8.58
CA ARG A 19 12.82 5.89 -7.99
C ARG A 19 12.79 5.63 -6.48
N ARG A 20 13.69 4.79 -5.95
CA ARG A 20 13.85 4.57 -4.49
C ARG A 20 14.34 5.79 -3.71
N ARG A 21 14.93 6.77 -4.40
CA ARG A 21 15.36 8.04 -3.82
C ARG A 21 14.31 9.13 -3.92
N LEU A 22 13.18 8.85 -4.59
CA LEU A 22 12.11 9.82 -4.75
C LEU A 22 11.46 10.06 -3.39
N VAL A 23 11.57 11.28 -2.88
CA VAL A 23 10.85 11.68 -1.67
C VAL A 23 9.39 11.91 -2.07
N PRO A 24 8.43 11.16 -1.52
CA PRO A 24 7.02 11.38 -1.84
C PRO A 24 6.60 12.76 -1.38
N ASP A 25 5.80 13.45 -2.20
CA ASP A 25 5.23 14.74 -1.81
C ASP A 25 4.20 14.58 -0.68
N GLU A 26 3.77 15.70 -0.10
CA GLU A 26 2.82 15.68 1.02
C GLU A 26 1.51 14.96 0.68
N ALA A 27 0.97 15.13 -0.53
CA ALA A 27 -0.27 14.47 -0.92
C ALA A 27 -0.08 12.96 -1.04
N GLN A 28 1.05 12.53 -1.62
CA GLN A 28 1.42 11.11 -1.71
C GLN A 28 1.60 10.49 -0.33
N VAL A 29 2.30 11.16 0.59
CA VAL A 29 2.44 10.71 1.99
C VAL A 29 1.06 10.54 2.63
N GLN A 30 0.14 11.50 2.45
CA GLN A 30 -1.19 11.41 3.05
C GLN A 30 -2.04 10.27 2.47
N ILE A 31 -1.90 9.96 1.17
CA ILE A 31 -2.56 8.80 0.55
C ILE A 31 -1.97 7.48 1.10
N ILE A 32 -0.64 7.41 1.25
CA ILE A 32 0.04 6.24 1.82
C ILE A 32 -0.40 6.00 3.26
N LEU A 33 -0.32 7.02 4.12
CA LEU A 33 -0.68 6.91 5.53
C LEU A 33 -2.17 6.62 5.72
N GLY A 34 -3.03 7.31 4.95
CA GLY A 34 -4.46 7.06 4.93
C GLY A 34 -4.77 5.62 4.55
N SER A 35 -4.10 5.09 3.53
CA SER A 35 -4.33 3.72 3.06
C SER A 35 -3.84 2.67 4.05
N LEU A 36 -2.67 2.87 4.67
CA LEU A 36 -2.13 1.96 5.70
C LEU A 36 -2.99 1.88 6.96
N LEU A 37 -3.67 2.99 7.29
CA LEU A 37 -4.60 3.02 8.41
C LEU A 37 -5.99 2.47 8.02
N GLY A 38 -6.30 2.42 6.73
CA GLY A 38 -7.41 1.70 6.15
C GLY A 38 -7.08 0.23 5.92
N ASP A 39 -7.04 -0.19 4.66
CA ASP A 39 -6.97 -1.60 4.23
C ASP A 39 -5.64 -2.00 3.55
N ALA A 40 -4.76 -1.05 3.24
CA ALA A 40 -3.50 -1.33 2.58
C ALA A 40 -2.50 -1.99 3.54
N ARG A 41 -1.59 -2.77 2.96
CA ARG A 41 -0.64 -3.59 3.70
C ARG A 41 0.80 -3.24 3.33
N ILE A 42 1.71 -3.40 4.29
CA ILE A 42 3.14 -3.42 3.99
C ILE A 42 3.57 -4.88 3.86
N GLU A 43 4.21 -5.19 2.74
CA GLU A 43 4.70 -6.52 2.43
C GLU A 43 6.23 -6.50 2.28
N GLY A 44 6.88 -7.63 2.55
CA GLY A 44 8.34 -7.78 2.44
C GLY A 44 9.10 -7.49 3.75
N GLY A 45 10.39 -7.84 3.74
CA GLY A 45 11.32 -7.60 4.86
C GLY A 45 11.97 -6.21 4.81
N ALA A 46 12.73 -5.87 5.85
CA ALA A 46 13.44 -4.59 5.96
C ALA A 46 14.29 -4.29 4.70
N GLY A 47 14.23 -3.05 4.18
CA GLY A 47 14.90 -2.63 2.95
C GLY A 47 14.25 -3.13 1.64
N ALA A 48 13.27 -4.02 1.74
CA ALA A 48 12.48 -4.55 0.63
C ALA A 48 10.97 -4.30 0.80
N ARG A 49 10.58 -3.53 1.83
CA ARG A 49 9.19 -3.24 2.16
C ARG A 49 8.51 -2.44 1.06
N ARG A 50 7.31 -2.87 0.67
CA ARG A 50 6.45 -2.22 -0.32
C ARG A 50 5.03 -2.04 0.24
N LEU A 51 4.32 -1.03 -0.24
CA LEU A 51 2.89 -0.87 0.01
C LEU A 51 2.11 -1.67 -1.04
N SER A 52 1.17 -2.48 -0.56
CA SER A 52 0.22 -3.26 -1.36
C SER A 52 -1.18 -2.70 -1.13
N ILE A 53 -1.83 -2.28 -2.21
CA ILE A 53 -3.21 -1.79 -2.22
C ILE A 53 -4.04 -2.81 -3.00
N SER A 54 -5.12 -3.29 -2.39
CA SER A 54 -5.99 -4.29 -3.00
C SER A 54 -7.43 -4.07 -2.56
N GLU A 55 -8.34 -3.93 -3.51
CA GLU A 55 -9.75 -3.61 -3.30
C GLU A 55 -10.66 -4.53 -4.11
N ALA A 56 -11.94 -4.61 -3.76
CA ALA A 56 -12.91 -5.38 -4.57
C ALA A 56 -13.11 -4.73 -5.96
N ALA A 57 -13.35 -5.54 -6.99
CA ALA A 57 -13.46 -5.08 -8.38
C ALA A 57 -14.41 -3.88 -8.62
N PRO A 58 -15.59 -3.76 -7.97
CA PRO A 58 -16.44 -2.58 -8.12
C PRO A 58 -15.78 -1.24 -7.73
N ARG A 59 -14.68 -1.27 -6.97
CA ARG A 59 -13.91 -0.11 -6.54
C ARG A 59 -12.70 0.18 -7.43
N GLU A 60 -12.63 -0.45 -8.60
CA GLU A 60 -11.55 -0.27 -9.59
C GLU A 60 -11.16 1.21 -9.78
N ARG A 61 -12.15 2.09 -10.00
CA ARG A 61 -11.91 3.53 -10.19
C ARG A 61 -11.14 4.17 -9.03
N TYR A 62 -11.38 3.71 -7.81
CA TYR A 62 -10.71 4.21 -6.63
C TYR A 62 -9.27 3.71 -6.53
N VAL A 63 -9.01 2.46 -6.92
CA VAL A 63 -7.64 1.93 -7.04
C VAL A 63 -6.84 2.69 -8.09
N TRP A 64 -7.43 2.94 -9.27
CA TRP A 64 -6.83 3.76 -10.32
C TRP A 64 -6.54 5.18 -9.85
N TRP A 65 -7.46 5.81 -9.10
CA TRP A 65 -7.24 7.14 -8.52
C TRP A 65 -6.02 7.18 -7.58
N LYS A 66 -5.81 6.13 -6.76
CA LYS A 66 -4.61 5.99 -5.91
C LYS A 66 -3.36 5.79 -6.77
N TYR A 67 -3.44 4.91 -7.76
CA TYR A 67 -2.33 4.62 -8.67
C TYR A 67 -1.86 5.88 -9.41
N GLU A 68 -2.76 6.67 -10.00
CA GLU A 68 -2.40 7.90 -10.72
C GLU A 68 -1.58 8.86 -9.85
N ARG A 69 -1.92 8.96 -8.56
CA ARG A 69 -1.22 9.83 -7.59
C ARG A 69 0.08 9.22 -7.10
N LEU A 70 0.17 7.90 -7.05
CA LEU A 70 1.34 7.17 -6.59
C LEU A 70 2.18 6.58 -7.73
N ALA A 71 1.92 6.97 -8.99
CA ALA A 71 2.53 6.34 -10.17
C ALA A 71 4.07 6.39 -10.13
N ALA A 72 4.65 7.48 -9.63
CA ALA A 72 6.09 7.62 -9.44
C ALA A 72 6.69 6.55 -8.51
N LEU A 73 5.89 6.01 -7.59
CA LEU A 73 6.24 4.97 -6.63
C LEU A 73 5.68 3.58 -7.02
N ALA A 74 4.76 3.47 -7.97
CA ALA A 74 4.10 2.20 -8.33
C ALA A 74 5.05 1.23 -9.06
N ASP A 75 5.10 -0.04 -8.65
CA ASP A 75 5.91 -1.05 -9.34
C ASP A 75 5.34 -1.30 -10.74
N GLU A 76 4.03 -1.55 -10.80
CA GLU A 76 3.25 -1.81 -12.00
C GLU A 76 1.88 -1.13 -11.92
N SER A 77 1.19 -1.05 -13.06
CA SER A 77 -0.20 -0.59 -13.15
C SER A 77 -1.15 -1.53 -12.39
N PRO A 78 -2.34 -1.06 -11.97
CA PRO A 78 -3.34 -1.92 -11.34
C PRO A 78 -3.72 -3.11 -12.22
N MET A 79 -3.81 -4.27 -11.58
CA MET A 79 -4.22 -5.52 -12.19
C MET A 79 -5.47 -6.06 -11.51
N THR A 80 -6.37 -6.64 -12.32
CA THR A 80 -7.57 -7.33 -11.83
C THR A 80 -7.30 -8.83 -11.73
N ARG A 81 -7.49 -9.41 -10.55
CA ARG A 81 -7.34 -10.84 -10.30
C ARG A 81 -8.26 -11.28 -9.17
N ASP A 82 -8.92 -12.43 -9.33
CA ASP A 82 -9.77 -13.06 -8.32
C ASP A 82 -10.83 -12.11 -7.72
N GLY A 83 -11.46 -11.29 -8.56
CA GLY A 83 -12.48 -10.32 -8.16
C GLY A 83 -11.94 -9.09 -7.40
N ARG A 84 -10.62 -8.89 -7.38
CA ARG A 84 -9.96 -7.73 -6.77
C ARG A 84 -9.14 -6.95 -7.80
N VAL A 85 -8.99 -5.65 -7.56
CA VAL A 85 -8.08 -4.78 -8.31
C VAL A 85 -6.99 -4.33 -7.36
N SER A 86 -5.75 -4.48 -7.76
CA SER A 86 -4.60 -4.22 -6.90
C SER A 86 -3.40 -3.68 -7.64
N PHE A 87 -2.58 -2.90 -6.95
CA PHE A 87 -1.22 -2.58 -7.36
C PHE A 87 -0.32 -2.52 -6.12
N SER A 88 0.98 -2.59 -6.35
CA SER A 88 1.99 -2.37 -5.30
C SER A 88 2.91 -1.24 -5.68
N THR A 89 3.51 -0.60 -4.68
CA THR A 89 4.65 0.28 -4.89
C THR A 89 5.93 -0.53 -5.09
N ILE A 90 6.96 0.11 -5.62
CA ILE A 90 8.34 -0.35 -5.46
C ILE A 90 8.68 -0.43 -3.97
N ALA A 91 9.72 -1.20 -3.64
CA ALA A 91 10.27 -1.16 -2.29
C ALA A 91 10.86 0.22 -2.00
N HIS A 92 10.59 0.79 -0.83
CA HIS A 92 10.99 2.17 -0.49
C HIS A 92 11.34 2.33 1.01
N PRO A 93 12.43 3.08 1.36
CA PRO A 93 12.85 3.25 2.75
C PRO A 93 11.78 3.83 3.69
N LEU A 94 10.91 4.71 3.16
CA LEU A 94 9.75 5.24 3.89
C LEU A 94 8.93 4.14 4.58
N PHE A 95 8.76 2.98 3.95
CA PHE A 95 7.94 1.92 4.54
C PHE A 95 8.62 1.24 5.73
N ASP A 96 9.95 1.28 5.81
CA ASP A 96 10.70 0.83 7.00
C ASP A 96 10.51 1.79 8.18
N GLU A 97 10.40 3.09 7.91
CA GLU A 97 10.13 4.10 8.92
C GLU A 97 8.67 4.02 9.41
N VAL A 98 7.72 3.94 8.48
CA VAL A 98 6.29 3.98 8.80
C VAL A 98 5.84 2.74 9.58
N ILE A 99 6.33 1.54 9.23
CA ILE A 99 5.96 0.31 9.94
C ILE A 99 6.49 0.25 11.37
N ALA A 100 7.55 1.00 11.69
CA ALA A 100 8.11 1.10 13.03
C ALA A 100 7.27 2.01 13.94
N LEU A 101 6.38 2.83 13.39
CA LEU A 101 5.55 3.76 14.16
C LEU A 101 4.24 3.09 14.61
N PRO A 102 3.77 3.38 15.84
CA PRO A 102 2.47 2.89 16.28
C PRO A 102 1.35 3.54 15.45
N ARG A 103 0.29 2.77 15.16
CA ARG A 103 -0.85 3.23 14.36
C ARG A 103 -1.50 4.51 14.90
N THR A 104 -1.51 4.71 16.21
CA THR A 104 -2.02 5.94 16.86
C THR A 104 -1.21 7.18 16.47
N ARG A 105 0.12 7.05 16.38
CA ARG A 105 1.00 8.13 15.94
C ARG A 105 0.79 8.44 14.47
N LEU A 106 0.68 7.41 13.61
CA LEU A 106 0.35 7.61 12.19
C LEU A 106 -1.01 8.32 12.01
N ALA A 107 -2.01 7.95 12.80
CA ALA A 107 -3.33 8.56 12.74
C ALA A 107 -3.28 10.06 13.11
N GLY A 108 -2.44 10.44 14.07
CA GLY A 108 -2.20 11.84 14.43
C GLY A 108 -1.52 12.68 13.35
N LEU A 109 -0.88 12.05 12.36
CA LEU A 109 -0.21 12.72 11.23
C LEU A 109 -1.14 12.96 10.03
N LEU A 110 -2.37 12.43 10.06
CA LEU A 110 -3.29 12.57 8.94
C LEU A 110 -3.83 14.00 8.83
N THR A 111 -3.76 14.57 7.63
CA THR A 111 -4.49 15.79 7.25
C THR A 111 -5.92 15.43 6.82
N ALA A 112 -6.67 16.39 6.28
CA ALA A 112 -8.00 16.14 5.74
C ALA A 112 -7.99 15.08 4.61
N LEU A 113 -6.98 15.12 3.74
CA LEU A 113 -6.83 14.15 2.65
C LEU A 113 -6.61 12.74 3.20
N GLY A 114 -5.64 12.56 4.09
CA GLY A 114 -5.33 11.26 4.67
C GLY A 114 -6.50 10.66 5.46
N ARG A 115 -7.24 11.50 6.20
CA ARG A 115 -8.48 11.08 6.88
C ARG A 115 -9.56 10.64 5.91
N SER A 116 -9.71 11.34 4.78
CA SER A 116 -10.68 10.97 3.76
C SER A 116 -10.33 9.63 3.11
N VAL A 117 -9.06 9.41 2.74
CA VAL A 117 -8.59 8.13 2.20
C VAL A 117 -8.86 7.01 3.18
N ARG A 118 -8.43 7.16 4.44
CA ARG A 118 -8.67 6.16 5.49
C ARG A 118 -10.15 5.81 5.61
N ARG A 119 -11.02 6.82 5.67
CA ARG A 119 -12.46 6.60 5.79
C ARG A 119 -13.02 5.88 4.57
N THR A 120 -12.55 6.22 3.37
CA THR A 120 -13.00 5.56 2.14
C THR A 120 -12.57 4.09 2.10
N ASP A 121 -11.41 3.74 2.64
CA ASP A 121 -10.92 2.36 2.75
C ASP A 121 -11.66 1.57 3.84
N GLU A 122 -12.00 2.21 4.96
CA GLU A 122 -12.80 1.57 6.02
C GLU A 122 -14.19 1.16 5.49
N LEU A 123 -14.76 1.93 4.55
CA LEU A 123 -16.02 1.61 3.87
C LEU A 123 -15.92 0.43 2.88
N SER A 124 -14.71 -0.05 2.57
CA SER A 124 -14.49 -1.24 1.73
C SER A 124 -14.88 -2.54 2.43
N HIS A 125 -14.91 -2.53 3.76
CA HIS A 125 -15.64 -3.50 4.54
C HIS A 125 -17.09 -3.02 4.49
N GLY A 126 -17.94 -3.67 3.70
CA GLY A 126 -19.39 -3.39 3.72
C GLY A 126 -19.91 -3.35 5.16
N PRO A 127 -21.06 -2.71 5.44
CA PRO A 127 -21.60 -2.73 6.80
C PRO A 127 -21.63 -4.19 7.25
N VAL A 128 -20.94 -4.51 8.35
CA VAL A 128 -21.01 -5.84 8.98
C VAL A 128 -22.49 -6.16 9.07
N ARG A 129 -22.95 -7.13 8.28
CA ARG A 129 -24.35 -7.55 8.34
C ARG A 129 -24.46 -8.16 9.74
N ILE A 130 -25.41 -7.71 10.55
CA ILE A 130 -25.68 -8.27 11.89
C ILE A 130 -25.89 -9.81 11.82
N SER A 131 -26.14 -10.34 10.63
CA SER A 131 -26.11 -11.76 10.27
C SER A 131 -24.80 -12.50 10.59
N ASP A 132 -23.65 -11.82 10.61
CA ASP A 132 -22.34 -12.44 10.85
C ASP A 132 -22.01 -12.60 12.35
N LEU A 133 -22.89 -12.14 13.25
CA LEU A 133 -22.73 -12.22 14.71
C LEU A 133 -23.53 -13.37 15.37
N ARG A 134 -24.10 -14.30 14.59
CA ARG A 134 -24.94 -15.39 15.14
C ARG A 134 -24.67 -16.78 14.54
N GLN A 135 -23.42 -17.22 14.53
CA GLN A 135 -23.11 -18.64 14.31
C GLN A 135 -22.34 -19.34 15.44
N ASP A 136 -21.92 -18.61 16.48
CA ASP A 136 -21.11 -19.19 17.57
C ASP A 136 -21.91 -19.63 18.81
N GLU A 137 -23.25 -19.53 18.84
CA GLU A 137 -24.09 -20.01 19.96
C GLU A 137 -25.10 -21.10 19.54
N GLN A 138 -24.71 -22.01 18.65
CA GLN A 138 -25.59 -23.13 18.26
C GLN A 138 -24.91 -24.50 18.18
N CYS A 139 -23.83 -24.72 18.94
CA CYS A 139 -23.21 -26.04 19.08
C CYS A 139 -23.43 -26.76 20.43
N ASP A 140 -24.04 -26.12 21.46
CA ASP A 140 -24.14 -26.73 22.80
C ASP A 140 -25.55 -27.09 23.28
N LEU A 141 -26.56 -27.16 22.40
CA LEU A 141 -27.94 -27.51 22.79
C LEU A 141 -28.54 -28.71 22.04
N ILE A 142 -27.68 -29.65 21.61
CA ILE A 142 -28.13 -30.99 21.19
C ILE A 142 -27.22 -32.07 21.82
N ARG A 143 -27.18 -32.10 23.15
CA ARG A 143 -26.85 -33.30 23.93
C ARG A 143 -27.59 -33.24 25.26
N GLU A 144 -28.82 -33.73 25.27
CA GLU A 144 -29.41 -34.59 26.31
C GLU A 144 -30.74 -35.15 25.82
#